data_AF-A0A523RN46-F1
#
_entry.id   AF-A0A523RN46-F1
#
_cell.length_a   1.000
_cell.length_b   1.000
_cell.length_c   1.000
_cell.angle_alpha   90.00
_cell.angle_beta   90.00
_cell.angle_gamma   90.00
#
_symmetry.space_group_name_H-M   'P 1'
#
loop_
_entity.id
_entity.type
_entity.pdbx_description
1 polymer ?
#
loop_
_entity_poly.entity_id
_entity_poly.type
_entity_poly.pdbx_seq_one_letter_code
_entity_poly.pdbx_strand_id
1 'polypeptide(L)'
;MNCIYWTNKYPRLISKDFIREHWKEESRKLRAIGDISCDVGGAIEFTLDCTTPADPAFVYLINEDRAELGVKGDGPVIMAVDNLPCELPRESSASFGETLLDFIPPLAKADFKASFEELDLPREIKDAIIVYRGELTKKYEYLNQYLN
;
A
#
# COMPACT_ATOMS: atom_id res chain seq x y z
N MET A 1 15.25 3.38 -0.76
CA MET A 1 13.96 3.03 -0.13
C MET A 1 12.96 4.09 -0.51
N ASN A 2 11.88 3.72 -1.18
CA ASN A 2 10.73 4.57 -1.43
C ASN A 2 9.65 4.23 -0.38
N CYS A 3 9.23 5.23 0.39
CA CYS A 3 8.17 5.11 1.40
C CYS A 3 7.22 6.31 1.31
N ILE A 4 7.13 6.92 0.12
CA ILE A 4 6.30 8.12 -0.08
C ILE A 4 4.91 7.70 -0.52
N TYR A 5 3.91 8.48 -0.12
CA TYR A 5 2.61 8.46 -0.77
C TYR A 5 2.70 9.28 -2.07
N TRP A 6 2.38 8.66 -3.21
CA TRP A 6 2.45 9.31 -4.52
C TRP A 6 1.10 9.32 -5.22
N THR A 7 0.86 10.38 -6.00
CA THR A 7 -0.29 10.49 -6.91
C THR A 7 0.14 11.19 -8.18
N ASN A 8 -0.63 11.04 -9.27
CA ASN A 8 -0.37 11.68 -10.58
C ASN A 8 -0.25 13.22 -10.55
N LYS A 9 -0.58 13.87 -9.42
CA LYS A 9 -0.40 15.31 -9.21
C LYS A 9 1.06 15.70 -8.95
N TYR A 10 1.91 14.74 -8.61
CA TYR A 10 3.32 14.96 -8.27
C TYR A 10 4.24 14.29 -9.28
N PRO A 11 5.45 14.85 -9.53
CA PRO A 11 6.43 14.19 -10.40
C PRO A 11 6.81 12.82 -9.83
N ARG A 12 7.19 11.91 -10.72
CA ARG A 12 7.78 10.61 -10.32
C ARG A 12 9.11 10.85 -9.62
N LEU A 13 9.41 10.06 -8.59
CA LEU A 13 10.68 10.13 -7.87
C LEU A 13 11.83 9.61 -8.75
N ILE A 14 11.60 8.50 -9.45
CA ILE A 14 12.56 7.92 -10.39
C ILE A 14 11.83 7.50 -11.66
N SER A 15 12.23 8.07 -12.80
CA SER A 15 11.66 7.76 -14.11
C SER A 15 12.45 6.67 -14.85
N LYS A 16 11.82 6.09 -15.87
CA LYS A 16 12.46 5.18 -16.83
C LYS A 16 13.62 5.87 -17.57
N ASP A 17 13.48 7.15 -17.88
CA ASP A 17 14.52 7.91 -18.57
C ASP A 17 15.73 8.14 -17.67
N PHE A 18 15.51 8.48 -16.40
CA PHE A 18 16.61 8.61 -15.44
C PHE A 18 17.39 7.31 -15.32
N ILE A 19 16.69 6.18 -15.12
CA ILE A 19 17.38 4.92 -14.88
C ILE A 19 18.12 4.41 -16.13
N ARG A 20 17.60 4.68 -17.33
CA ARG A 20 18.28 4.39 -18.61
C ARG A 20 19.62 5.11 -18.72
N GLU A 21 19.65 6.41 -18.43
CA GLU A 21 20.91 7.18 -18.48
C GLU A 21 21.87 6.73 -17.37
N HIS A 22 21.37 6.57 -16.14
CA HIS A 22 22.16 6.10 -15.00
C HIS A 22 22.80 4.72 -15.24
N TRP A 23 22.15 3.85 -16.01
CA TRP A 23 22.67 2.51 -16.30
C TRP A 23 23.76 2.49 -17.37
N LYS A 24 24.01 3.59 -18.08
CA LYS A 24 25.15 3.73 -19.01
C LYS A 24 26.47 3.97 -18.27
N GLU A 25 26.42 4.49 -17.05
CA GLU A 25 27.61 4.80 -16.27
C GLU A 25 28.21 3.54 -15.62
N GLU A 26 29.51 3.29 -15.75
CA GLU A 26 30.14 2.15 -15.07
C GLU A 26 30.22 2.34 -13.55
N SER A 27 30.33 3.58 -13.09
CA SER A 27 30.44 3.98 -11.68
C SER A 27 29.08 4.13 -10.96
N ARG A 28 28.01 3.62 -11.57
CA ARG A 28 26.63 3.80 -11.10
C ARG A 28 26.44 3.31 -9.66
N LYS A 29 25.83 4.15 -8.82
CA LYS A 29 25.63 3.85 -7.38
C LYS A 29 24.27 3.24 -7.05
N LEU A 30 23.20 3.70 -7.68
CA LEU A 30 21.87 3.12 -7.50
C LEU A 30 21.83 1.75 -8.19
N ARG A 31 21.58 0.70 -7.41
CA ARG A 31 21.55 -0.71 -7.88
C ARG A 31 20.28 -1.44 -7.47
N ALA A 32 19.67 -1.04 -6.35
CA ALA A 32 18.45 -1.63 -5.84
C ALA A 32 17.52 -0.56 -5.26
N ILE A 33 16.22 -0.78 -5.37
CA ILE A 33 15.17 0.04 -4.80
C ILE A 33 14.22 -0.89 -4.03
N GLY A 34 14.08 -0.65 -2.72
CA GLY A 34 12.94 -1.14 -1.98
C GLY A 34 11.81 -0.12 -2.09
N ASP A 35 10.71 -0.51 -2.71
CA ASP A 35 9.52 0.29 -2.94
C ASP A 35 8.37 -0.19 -2.07
N ILE A 36 8.18 0.47 -0.93
CA ILE A 36 7.20 0.08 0.09
C ILE A 36 5.77 0.42 -0.33
N SER A 37 5.58 1.38 -1.24
CA SER A 37 4.23 1.75 -1.66
C SER A 37 3.61 0.71 -2.60
N CYS A 38 4.43 -0.13 -3.26
CA CYS A 38 4.01 -1.13 -4.26
C CYS A 38 3.09 -0.56 -5.36
N ASP A 39 3.20 0.73 -5.65
CA ASP A 39 2.36 1.35 -6.66
C ASP A 39 2.90 0.99 -8.05
N VAL A 40 2.19 0.10 -8.76
CA VAL A 40 2.55 -0.26 -10.14
C VAL A 40 2.52 0.99 -11.02
N GLY A 41 3.67 1.30 -11.62
CA GLY A 41 3.87 2.51 -12.40
C GLY A 41 3.65 3.78 -11.56
N GLY A 42 4.02 3.77 -10.29
CA GLY A 42 3.87 4.88 -9.34
C GLY A 42 5.10 5.80 -9.26
N ALA A 43 5.51 6.16 -8.03
CA ALA A 43 6.66 7.04 -7.80
C ALA A 43 7.95 6.53 -8.45
N ILE A 44 8.14 5.21 -8.45
CA ILE A 44 9.17 4.50 -9.19
C ILE A 44 8.50 3.99 -10.47
N GLU A 45 8.79 4.62 -11.60
CA GLU A 45 8.05 4.39 -12.86
C GLU A 45 8.13 2.96 -13.38
N PHE A 46 9.19 2.25 -13.01
CA PHE A 46 9.49 0.89 -13.43
C PHE A 46 9.27 -0.14 -12.31
N THR A 47 8.50 0.22 -11.27
CA THR A 47 7.81 -0.78 -10.45
C THR A 47 6.68 -1.36 -11.32
N LEU A 48 6.98 -2.43 -12.06
CA LEU A 48 6.06 -2.98 -13.07
C LEU A 48 5.12 -4.07 -12.51
N ASP A 49 5.44 -4.61 -11.35
CA ASP A 49 4.67 -5.65 -10.69
C ASP A 49 4.82 -5.53 -9.16
N CYS A 50 3.89 -6.13 -8.43
CA CYS A 50 4.01 -6.34 -6.99
C CYS A 50 4.60 -7.73 -6.73
N THR A 51 5.58 -7.80 -5.84
CA THR A 51 6.23 -9.04 -5.45
C THR A 51 5.56 -9.66 -4.24
N THR A 52 5.82 -10.96 -4.04
CA THR A 52 5.36 -11.69 -2.86
C THR A 52 6.54 -11.97 -1.95
N PRO A 53 6.32 -12.31 -0.67
CA PRO A 53 7.41 -12.75 0.20
C PRO A 53 8.25 -13.92 -0.34
N ALA A 54 7.63 -14.83 -1.11
CA ALA A 54 8.31 -15.97 -1.70
C ALA A 54 9.27 -15.55 -2.84
N ASP A 55 8.86 -14.56 -3.62
CA ASP A 55 9.62 -14.01 -4.75
C ASP A 55 9.77 -12.49 -4.57
N PRO A 56 10.62 -12.03 -3.62
CA PRO A 56 10.52 -10.69 -3.04
C PRO A 56 11.01 -9.57 -3.95
N ALA A 57 11.69 -9.90 -5.04
CA ALA A 57 12.28 -8.92 -5.93
C ALA A 57 12.25 -9.38 -7.39
N PHE A 58 12.29 -8.39 -8.28
CA PHE A 58 12.54 -8.57 -9.71
C PHE A 58 13.64 -7.62 -10.18
N VAL A 59 14.30 -7.96 -11.29
CA VAL A 59 15.15 -7.04 -12.02
C VAL A 59 14.30 -6.33 -13.07
N TYR A 60 14.40 -5.01 -13.13
CA TYR A 60 13.85 -4.25 -14.26
C TYR A 60 14.86 -4.22 -15.40
N LEU A 61 14.62 -5.00 -16.46
CA LEU A 61 15.47 -5.07 -17.64
C LEU A 61 15.22 -3.84 -18.52
N ILE A 62 16.12 -2.87 -18.39
CA ILE A 62 15.95 -1.50 -18.88
C ILE A 62 15.72 -1.43 -20.39
N ASN A 63 16.44 -2.26 -21.16
CA ASN A 63 16.38 -2.27 -22.62
C ASN A 63 15.13 -2.96 -23.16
N GLU A 64 14.51 -3.83 -22.36
CA GLU A 64 13.34 -4.62 -22.74
C GLU A 64 12.04 -4.05 -22.15
N ASP A 65 12.14 -3.07 -21.25
CA ASP A 65 11.04 -2.53 -20.46
C ASP A 65 10.17 -3.63 -19.81
N ARG A 66 10.84 -4.61 -19.19
CA ARG A 66 10.18 -5.75 -18.52
C ARG A 66 10.75 -6.03 -17.14
N ALA A 67 9.93 -6.64 -16.30
CA ALA A 67 10.36 -7.24 -15.04
C ALA A 67 10.75 -8.70 -15.25
N GLU A 68 11.81 -9.14 -14.57
CA GLU A 68 12.19 -10.55 -14.45
C GLU A 68 12.35 -10.91 -12.98
N LEU A 69 11.61 -11.91 -12.49
CA LEU A 69 11.70 -12.33 -11.10
C LEU A 69 13.13 -12.73 -10.71
N GLY A 70 13.49 -12.38 -9.47
CA GLY A 70 14.82 -12.58 -8.92
C GLY A 70 15.71 -11.35 -9.04
N VAL A 71 17.02 -11.58 -8.94
CA VAL A 71 18.04 -10.52 -8.82
C VAL A 71 19.12 -10.62 -9.91
N LYS A 72 18.90 -11.48 -10.90
CA LYS A 72 19.84 -11.69 -12.02
C LYS A 72 19.33 -10.92 -13.24
N GLY A 73 20.22 -10.18 -13.89
CA GLY A 73 19.90 -9.42 -15.08
C GLY A 73 20.67 -8.10 -15.15
N ASP A 74 20.56 -7.41 -16.27
CA ASP A 74 21.16 -6.08 -16.47
C ASP A 74 20.12 -4.99 -16.19
N GLY A 75 19.98 -4.63 -14.92
CA GLY A 75 19.00 -3.66 -14.46
C GLY A 75 18.98 -3.48 -12.95
N PRO A 76 18.29 -2.44 -12.44
CA PRO A 76 18.10 -2.30 -11.01
C PRO A 76 17.21 -3.41 -10.46
N VAL A 77 17.53 -3.85 -9.24
CA VAL A 77 16.69 -4.77 -8.48
C VAL A 77 15.59 -3.98 -7.79
N ILE A 78 14.35 -4.41 -7.93
CA ILE A 78 13.17 -3.81 -7.30
C ILE A 78 12.59 -4.81 -6.32
N MET A 79 12.49 -4.39 -5.06
CA MET A 79 11.75 -5.09 -4.02
C MET A 79 10.47 -4.30 -3.76
N ALA A 80 9.34 -4.81 -4.23
CA ALA A 80 8.03 -4.19 -4.07
C ALA A 80 7.07 -5.22 -3.45
N VAL A 81 7.40 -5.71 -2.25
CA VAL A 81 6.66 -6.80 -1.60
C VAL A 81 5.35 -6.25 -1.06
N ASP A 82 4.25 -6.78 -1.57
CA ASP A 82 2.93 -6.47 -1.04
C ASP A 82 2.76 -7.06 0.36
N ASN A 83 2.03 -6.36 1.22
CA ASN A 83 1.73 -6.76 2.59
C ASN A 83 2.98 -7.12 3.43
N LEU A 84 4.04 -6.32 3.30
CA LEU A 84 5.30 -6.47 4.04
C LEU A 84 5.16 -6.61 5.57
N PRO A 85 4.16 -6.02 6.27
CA PRO A 85 3.96 -6.29 7.70
C PRO A 85 3.82 -7.78 8.06
N CYS A 86 3.38 -8.63 7.12
CA CYS A 86 3.33 -10.08 7.34
C CYS A 86 4.69 -10.74 7.56
N GLU A 87 5.79 -10.09 7.19
CA GLU A 87 7.15 -10.57 7.46
C GLU A 87 7.59 -10.37 8.92
N LEU A 88 6.87 -9.52 9.67
CA LEU A 88 7.03 -9.32 11.11
C LEU A 88 5.69 -9.57 11.81
N PRO A 89 5.12 -10.79 11.69
CA PRO A 89 3.70 -11.02 11.99
C PRO A 89 3.39 -10.81 13.47
N ARG A 90 4.34 -11.12 14.36
CA ARG A 90 4.18 -10.93 15.81
C ARG A 90 4.13 -9.45 16.16
N GLU A 91 5.09 -8.68 15.66
CA GLU A 91 5.22 -7.24 15.92
C GLU A 91 4.05 -6.47 15.30
N SER A 92 3.66 -6.80 14.06
CA SER A 92 2.51 -6.20 13.40
C SER A 92 1.20 -6.52 14.11
N SER A 93 1.00 -7.77 14.56
CA SER A 93 -0.18 -8.14 15.34
C SER A 93 -0.22 -7.41 16.69
N ALA A 94 0.91 -7.32 17.38
CA ALA A 94 1.02 -6.61 18.65
C ALA A 94 0.70 -5.12 18.49
N SER A 95 1.35 -4.44 17.54
CA SER A 95 1.15 -3.01 17.30
C SER A 95 -0.27 -2.67 16.84
N PHE A 96 -0.85 -3.49 15.94
CA PHE A 96 -2.25 -3.34 15.53
C PHE A 96 -3.19 -3.58 16.72
N GLY A 97 -2.96 -4.64 17.49
CA GLY A 97 -3.75 -4.99 18.67
C GLY A 97 -3.73 -3.89 19.73
N GLU A 98 -2.56 -3.38 20.09
CA GLU A 98 -2.39 -2.26 21.03
C GLU A 98 -3.20 -1.04 20.59
N THR A 99 -3.16 -0.69 19.31
CA THR A 99 -3.94 0.44 18.76
C THR A 99 -5.45 0.16 18.80
N LEU A 100 -5.86 -1.08 18.51
CA LEU A 100 -7.28 -1.47 18.47
C LEU A 100 -7.90 -1.54 19.87
N LEU A 101 -7.11 -1.92 20.89
CA LEU A 101 -7.60 -2.13 22.25
C LEU A 101 -8.24 -0.88 22.86
N ASP A 102 -7.75 0.31 22.51
CA ASP A 102 -8.33 1.59 22.95
C ASP A 102 -9.77 1.79 22.47
N PHE A 103 -10.14 1.17 21.34
CA PHE A 103 -11.47 1.24 20.76
C PHE A 103 -12.44 0.17 21.29
N ILE A 104 -11.95 -0.85 22.00
CA ILE A 104 -12.79 -1.95 22.50
C ILE A 104 -13.79 -1.48 23.58
N PRO A 105 -13.40 -0.71 24.62
CA PRO A 105 -14.35 -0.23 25.62
C PRO A 105 -15.51 0.61 25.06
N PRO A 106 -15.31 1.61 24.16
CA PRO A 106 -16.43 2.33 23.59
C PRO A 106 -17.30 1.45 22.70
N LEU A 107 -16.72 0.55 21.89
CA LEU A 107 -17.49 -0.42 21.10
C LEU A 107 -18.39 -1.29 21.98
N ALA A 108 -17.86 -1.81 23.10
CA ALA A 108 -18.60 -2.69 23.98
C ALA A 108 -19.73 -1.97 24.74
N LYS A 109 -19.62 -0.66 24.94
CA LYS A 109 -20.64 0.16 25.64
C LYS A 109 -21.70 0.72 24.71
N ALA A 110 -21.44 0.81 23.41
CA ALA A 110 -22.35 1.41 22.46
C ALA A 110 -23.68 0.64 22.34
N ASP A 111 -24.79 1.37 22.29
CA ASP A 111 -26.11 0.80 22.03
C ASP A 111 -26.37 0.72 20.53
N PHE A 112 -26.08 -0.43 19.92
CA PHE A 112 -26.33 -0.69 18.50
C PHE A 112 -27.81 -0.87 18.14
N LYS A 113 -28.74 -0.68 19.08
CA LYS A 113 -30.18 -0.56 18.78
C LYS A 113 -30.58 0.87 18.46
N ALA A 114 -29.80 1.86 18.92
CA ALA A 114 -30.03 3.27 18.64
C ALA A 114 -29.90 3.57 17.14
N SER A 115 -30.34 4.77 16.73
CA SER A 115 -30.07 5.25 15.36
C SER A 115 -28.57 5.48 15.14
N PHE A 116 -28.13 5.56 13.89
CA PHE A 116 -26.71 5.79 13.58
C PHE A 116 -26.23 7.14 14.14
N GLU A 117 -27.09 8.15 14.08
CA GLU A 117 -26.86 9.50 14.59
C GLU A 117 -26.62 9.49 16.11
N GLU A 118 -27.38 8.66 16.83
CA GLU A 118 -27.33 8.54 18.30
C GLU A 118 -26.23 7.60 18.81
N LEU A 119 -25.54 6.85 17.93
CA LEU A 119 -24.41 6.01 18.34
C LEU A 119 -23.32 6.85 19.01
N ASP A 120 -23.12 6.60 20.30
CA ASP A 120 -22.04 7.16 21.10
C ASP A 120 -20.76 6.35 20.90
N LEU A 121 -20.07 6.68 19.80
CA LEU A 121 -18.80 6.07 19.42
C LEU A 121 -17.77 7.16 19.11
N PRO A 122 -16.48 6.91 19.37
CA PRO A 122 -15.39 7.74 18.88
C PRO A 122 -15.55 7.96 17.37
N ARG A 123 -15.21 9.17 16.92
CA ARG A 123 -15.39 9.57 15.53
C ARG A 123 -14.65 8.63 14.59
N GLU A 124 -13.48 8.16 14.98
CA GLU A 124 -12.63 7.21 14.25
C GLU A 124 -13.40 5.93 13.89
N ILE A 125 -14.18 5.41 14.84
CA ILE A 125 -15.02 4.23 14.64
C ILE A 125 -16.26 4.61 13.86
N LYS A 126 -16.98 5.65 14.29
CA LYS A 126 -18.26 6.04 13.69
C LYS A 126 -18.12 6.38 12.21
N ASP A 127 -17.05 7.08 11.84
CA ASP A 127 -16.73 7.43 10.46
C ASP A 127 -16.29 6.21 9.63
N ALA A 128 -15.78 5.15 10.28
CA ALA A 128 -15.38 3.90 9.64
C ALA A 128 -16.54 2.89 9.44
N ILE A 129 -17.73 3.15 9.99
CA ILE A 129 -18.91 2.29 9.78
C ILE A 129 -19.44 2.51 8.35
N ILE A 130 -19.19 1.54 7.48
CA ILE A 130 -19.65 1.55 6.09
C ILE A 130 -21.15 1.21 6.00
N VAL A 131 -21.58 0.18 6.72
CA VAL A 131 -22.96 -0.31 6.77
C VAL A 131 -23.42 -0.34 8.21
N TYR A 132 -24.61 0.21 8.48
CA TYR A 132 -25.26 0.13 9.77
C TYR A 132 -26.66 -0.44 9.60
N ARG A 133 -26.96 -1.54 10.31
CA ARG A 133 -28.27 -2.21 10.31
C ARG A 133 -28.81 -2.53 8.90
N GLY A 134 -27.91 -2.88 7.98
CA GLY A 134 -28.25 -3.29 6.61
C GLY A 134 -28.30 -2.14 5.59
N GLU A 135 -28.11 -0.90 6.02
CA GLU A 135 -28.09 0.26 5.15
C GLU A 135 -26.70 0.89 5.09
N LEU A 136 -26.30 1.38 3.92
CA LEU A 136 -25.06 2.16 3.79
C LEU A 136 -25.19 3.45 4.59
N THR A 137 -24.15 3.78 5.36
CA THR A 137 -24.13 5.08 6.05
C THR A 137 -23.89 6.19 5.03
N LYS A 138 -24.29 7.42 5.36
CA LYS A 138 -24.30 8.56 4.45
C LYS A 138 -23.01 8.77 3.65
N LYS A 139 -21.84 8.56 4.26
CA LYS A 139 -20.53 8.72 3.58
C LYS A 139 -20.27 7.68 2.50
N TYR A 140 -20.95 6.54 2.58
CA TYR A 140 -20.75 5.38 1.73
C TYR A 140 -21.97 5.10 0.83
N GLU A 141 -22.99 5.97 0.82
CA GLU A 141 -24.14 5.87 -0.09
C GLU A 141 -23.75 5.78 -1.56
N TYR A 142 -22.61 6.37 -1.95
CA TYR A 142 -22.08 6.25 -3.31
C TYR A 142 -21.82 4.79 -3.73
N LEU A 143 -21.66 3.87 -2.78
CA LEU A 143 -21.47 2.45 -3.08
C LEU A 143 -22.73 1.79 -3.65
N ASN A 144 -23.93 2.36 -3.45
CA ASN A 144 -25.16 1.84 -4.04
C ASN A 144 -25.08 1.70 -5.56
N GLN A 145 -24.31 2.56 -6.25
CA GLN A 145 -24.14 2.46 -7.70
C GLN A 145 -23.37 1.22 -8.16
N TYR A 146 -22.69 0.52 -7.23
CA TYR A 146 -21.95 -0.71 -7.48
C TYR A 146 -22.65 -1.95 -6.89
N LEU A 147 -23.76 -1.76 -6.16
CA LEU A 147 -24.60 -2.84 -5.64
C LEU A 147 -25.70 -3.10 -6.67
N ASN A 148 -25.76 -4.34 -7.18
CA ASN A 148 -26.72 -4.76 -8.20
C ASN A 148 -28.16 -4.83 -7.66
#